data_AF-A0A369BHR8-F1
#
_entry.id   AF-A0A369BHR8-F1
#
_cell.length_a   1.000
_cell.length_b   1.000
_cell.length_c   1.000
_cell.angle_alpha   90.00
_cell.angle_beta   90.00
_cell.angle_gamma   90.00
#
_symmetry.space_group_name_H-M   'P 1'
#
loop_
_entity.id
_entity.type
_entity.pdbx_description
1 polymer ?
#
loop_
_entity_poly.entity_id
_entity_poly.type
_entity_poly.pdbx_seq_one_letter_code
_entity_poly.pdbx_strand_id
1 'polypeptide(L)'
;MKIPYGFTVDNDGSVTVDKTQAKAIQMIFSEYLNGNSLGGLARMLESLGIPSPSGNKCWGRAAIDKLLSSSKYVPLIISLELYTTVQFEKAARSNQEVNNDGSTQRKGTRDNSKNVLSGLLVCSECGANYRRITRASGEVVWRCANRVERRRCTQSPSITEKDIIQLVCNELGMDTFDSEHVRDLLDQILIDQAGSIFFEYRHTQRFSTL
;
A
#
# COMPACT_ATOMS: atom_id res chain seq x y z
N MET A 1 -15.74 22.85 -23.39
CA MET A 1 -15.66 21.53 -22.74
C MET A 1 -14.30 20.95 -23.06
N LYS A 2 -13.49 20.50 -22.08
CA LYS A 2 -12.15 19.97 -22.36
C LYS A 2 -12.26 18.46 -22.64
N ILE A 3 -11.80 18.02 -23.81
CA ILE A 3 -11.80 16.61 -24.19
C ILE A 3 -10.89 15.84 -23.21
N PRO A 4 -11.37 14.72 -22.61
CA PRO A 4 -10.53 13.93 -21.74
C PRO A 4 -9.37 13.28 -22.49
N TYR A 5 -8.25 13.06 -21.80
CA TYR A 5 -7.13 12.27 -22.32
C TYR A 5 -7.62 10.87 -22.74
N GLY A 6 -7.12 10.32 -23.84
CA GLY A 6 -7.64 9.09 -24.44
C GLY A 6 -8.65 9.33 -25.56
N PHE A 7 -9.11 10.56 -25.74
CA PHE A 7 -10.12 10.90 -26.74
C PHE A 7 -9.68 12.09 -27.61
N THR A 8 -10.14 12.08 -28.85
CA THR A 8 -9.97 13.15 -29.85
C THR A 8 -11.33 13.53 -30.42
N VAL A 9 -11.42 14.70 -31.05
CA VAL A 9 -12.59 15.09 -31.84
C VAL A 9 -12.21 15.02 -33.30
N ASP A 10 -12.98 14.28 -34.08
CA ASP A 10 -12.84 14.14 -35.53
C ASP A 10 -13.36 15.39 -36.24
N ASN A 11 -13.10 15.48 -37.55
CA ASN A 11 -13.47 16.64 -38.39
C ASN A 11 -14.98 16.91 -38.43
N ASP A 12 -15.81 15.90 -38.16
CA ASP A 12 -17.27 15.98 -38.10
C ASP A 12 -17.81 16.38 -36.71
N GLY A 13 -16.92 16.60 -35.75
CA GLY A 13 -17.28 16.91 -34.36
C GLY A 13 -17.56 15.68 -33.49
N SER A 14 -17.44 14.46 -34.03
CA SER A 14 -17.61 13.23 -33.26
C SER A 14 -16.40 12.97 -32.35
N VAL A 15 -16.64 12.40 -31.17
CA VAL A 15 -15.57 12.06 -30.22
C VAL A 15 -15.11 10.62 -30.48
N THR A 16 -13.84 10.46 -30.83
CA THR A 16 -13.21 9.17 -31.12
C THR A 16 -12.10 8.86 -30.11
N VAL A 17 -11.70 7.60 -30.05
CA VAL A 17 -10.63 7.15 -29.16
C VAL A 17 -9.27 7.41 -29.82
N ASP A 18 -8.40 8.15 -29.14
CA ASP A 18 -6.99 8.28 -29.52
C ASP A 18 -6.29 6.96 -29.17
N LYS A 19 -5.93 6.17 -30.19
CA LYS A 19 -5.30 4.85 -30.01
C LYS A 19 -4.02 4.89 -29.18
N THR A 20 -3.21 5.95 -29.32
CA THR A 20 -1.93 6.08 -28.60
C THR A 20 -2.18 6.35 -27.13
N GLN A 21 -3.06 7.32 -26.83
CA GLN A 21 -3.41 7.66 -25.45
C GLN A 21 -4.20 6.54 -24.77
N ALA A 22 -5.07 5.84 -25.51
CA ALA A 22 -5.81 4.68 -25.03
C ALA A 22 -4.87 3.55 -24.61
N LYS A 23 -3.83 3.26 -25.40
CA LYS A 23 -2.81 2.28 -25.03
C LYS A 23 -2.08 2.67 -23.74
N ALA A 24 -1.76 3.96 -23.56
CA ALA A 24 -1.17 4.46 -22.33
C ALA A 24 -2.11 4.26 -21.13
N ILE A 25 -3.41 4.55 -21.28
CA ILE A 25 -4.43 4.33 -20.23
C ILE A 25 -4.50 2.84 -19.86
N GLN A 26 -4.64 1.95 -20.84
CA GLN A 26 -4.69 0.50 -20.61
C GLN A 26 -3.45 -0.02 -19.88
N MET A 27 -2.28 0.47 -20.29
CA MET A 27 -1.00 0.15 -19.63
C MET A 27 -0.97 0.65 -18.19
N ILE A 28 -1.40 1.88 -17.91
CA ILE A 28 -1.44 2.44 -16.55
C ILE A 28 -2.33 1.59 -15.63
N PHE A 29 -3.52 1.19 -16.10
CA PHE A 29 -4.43 0.34 -15.32
C PHE A 29 -3.82 -1.03 -15.03
N SER A 30 -3.23 -1.67 -16.05
CA SER A 30 -2.62 -3.00 -15.92
C SER A 30 -1.41 -2.98 -14.98
N GLU A 31 -0.51 -2.02 -15.18
CA GLU A 31 0.71 -1.91 -14.37
C GLU A 31 0.43 -1.55 -12.92
N TYR A 32 -0.63 -0.78 -12.65
CA TYR A 32 -1.07 -0.52 -11.29
C TYR A 32 -1.45 -1.82 -10.57
N LEU A 33 -2.18 -2.72 -11.23
CA LEU A 33 -2.53 -4.04 -10.68
C LEU A 33 -1.31 -4.95 -10.52
N ASN A 34 -0.29 -4.80 -11.38
CA ASN A 34 1.00 -5.50 -11.24
C ASN A 34 1.88 -4.99 -10.07
N GLY A 35 1.34 -4.21 -9.13
CA GLY A 35 2.07 -3.74 -7.96
C GLY A 35 2.76 -2.38 -8.12
N ASN A 36 2.75 -1.77 -9.31
CA ASN A 36 3.42 -0.49 -9.48
C ASN A 36 2.73 0.62 -8.67
N SER A 37 3.52 1.35 -7.87
CA SER A 37 3.06 2.55 -7.19
C SER A 37 2.81 3.69 -8.19
N LEU A 38 2.03 4.71 -7.79
CA LEU A 38 1.82 5.92 -8.62
C LEU A 38 3.15 6.59 -9.04
N GLY A 39 4.15 6.54 -8.17
CA GLY A 39 5.49 7.04 -8.48
C GLY A 39 6.31 6.11 -9.40
N GLY A 40 6.07 4.79 -9.31
CA GLY A 40 6.61 3.82 -10.26
C GLY A 40 6.05 4.05 -11.66
N LEU A 41 4.72 4.19 -11.77
CA LEU A 41 4.03 4.48 -13.01
C LEU A 41 4.53 5.78 -13.65
N ALA A 42 4.72 6.85 -12.86
CA ALA A 42 5.25 8.11 -13.37
C ALA A 42 6.64 7.95 -14.04
N ARG A 43 7.56 7.22 -13.39
CA ARG A 43 8.90 6.95 -13.93
C ARG A 43 8.85 6.06 -15.18
N MET A 44 7.98 5.06 -15.18
CA MET A 44 7.78 4.18 -16.32
C MET A 44 7.25 4.95 -17.54
N LEU A 45 6.24 5.80 -17.36
CA LEU A 45 5.70 6.62 -18.45
C LEU A 45 6.76 7.58 -19.01
N GLU A 46 7.56 8.17 -18.13
CA GLU A 46 8.68 9.03 -18.53
C GLU A 46 9.75 8.26 -19.31
N SER A 47 10.15 7.06 -18.87
CA SER A 47 11.15 6.25 -19.59
C SER A 47 10.65 5.76 -20.95
N LEU A 48 9.33 5.59 -21.10
CA LEU A 48 8.67 5.28 -22.37
C LEU A 48 8.41 6.51 -23.24
N GLY A 49 8.74 7.72 -22.76
CA GLY A 49 8.54 8.97 -23.49
C GLY A 49 7.07 9.37 -23.67
N ILE A 50 6.17 8.88 -22.81
CA ILE A 50 4.73 9.15 -22.91
C ILE A 50 4.39 10.44 -22.14
N PRO A 51 4.03 11.54 -22.82
CA PRO A 51 3.75 12.80 -22.15
C PRO A 51 2.42 12.77 -21.38
N SER A 52 2.35 13.56 -20.32
CA SER A 52 1.13 13.75 -19.54
C SER A 52 0.03 14.46 -20.34
N PRO A 53 -1.24 14.42 -19.89
CA PRO A 53 -2.35 15.12 -20.55
C PRO A 53 -2.16 16.64 -20.68
N SER A 54 -1.25 17.23 -19.90
CA SER A 54 -0.90 18.65 -19.95
C SER A 54 0.34 18.92 -20.81
N GLY A 55 0.92 17.91 -21.45
CA GLY A 55 2.13 18.02 -22.28
C GLY A 55 3.45 17.93 -21.52
N ASN A 56 3.43 17.79 -20.19
CA ASN A 56 4.66 17.63 -19.40
C ASN A 56 5.30 16.25 -19.62
N LYS A 57 6.64 16.19 -19.59
CA LYS A 57 7.43 14.95 -19.72
C LYS A 57 7.14 13.95 -18.60
N CYS A 58 7.03 14.43 -17.36
CA CYS A 58 6.76 13.60 -16.19
C CYS A 58 5.27 13.67 -15.82
N TRP A 59 4.67 12.52 -15.51
CA TRP A 59 3.33 12.46 -14.94
C TRP A 59 3.37 12.72 -13.44
N GLY A 60 2.53 13.63 -12.94
CA GLY A 60 2.34 13.81 -11.50
C GLY A 60 1.57 12.64 -10.89
N ARG A 61 1.93 12.24 -9.65
CA ARG A 61 1.21 11.17 -8.91
C ARG A 61 -0.30 11.42 -8.84
N ALA A 62 -0.71 12.66 -8.57
CA ALA A 62 -2.12 13.04 -8.51
C ALA A 62 -2.84 12.95 -9.86
N ALA A 63 -2.13 13.16 -10.97
CA ALA A 63 -2.70 13.01 -12.31
C ALA A 63 -2.98 11.53 -12.63
N ILE A 64 -2.04 10.64 -12.29
CA ILE A 64 -2.21 9.19 -12.43
C ILE A 64 -3.32 8.69 -11.50
N ASP A 65 -3.34 9.15 -10.25
CA ASP A 65 -4.39 8.80 -9.28
C ASP A 65 -5.78 9.14 -9.81
N LYS A 66 -5.94 10.38 -10.31
CA LYS A 66 -7.20 10.86 -10.91
C LYS A 66 -7.58 10.10 -12.17
N LEU A 67 -6.60 9.68 -12.98
CA LEU A 67 -6.84 8.85 -14.15
C LEU A 67 -7.39 7.48 -13.75
N LEU A 68 -6.77 6.80 -12.78
CA LEU A 68 -7.22 5.50 -12.26
C LEU A 68 -8.61 5.56 -11.61
N SER A 69 -8.99 6.71 -11.03
CA SER A 69 -10.30 6.92 -10.39
C SER A 69 -11.41 7.33 -11.38
N SER A 70 -11.13 7.41 -12.69
CA SER A 70 -12.10 7.97 -13.63
C SER A 70 -12.85 6.91 -14.44
N SER A 71 -14.16 6.81 -14.21
CA SER A 71 -15.06 5.90 -14.93
C SER A 71 -15.30 6.28 -16.39
N LYS A 72 -14.87 7.47 -16.84
CA LYS A 72 -15.08 7.97 -18.22
C LYS A 72 -14.45 7.08 -19.30
N TYR A 73 -13.49 6.24 -18.92
CA TYR A 73 -12.78 5.33 -19.81
C TYR A 73 -13.53 4.00 -20.02
N VAL A 74 -14.58 3.76 -19.24
CA VAL A 74 -15.42 2.55 -19.33
C VAL A 74 -16.63 2.84 -20.23
N PRO A 75 -17.01 1.94 -21.17
CA PRO A 75 -16.30 0.72 -21.58
C PRO A 75 -15.33 0.95 -22.77
N LEU A 76 -15.15 2.20 -23.22
CA LEU A 76 -14.54 2.52 -24.51
C LEU A 76 -13.02 2.24 -24.59
N ILE A 77 -12.29 2.42 -23.49
CA ILE A 77 -10.83 2.22 -23.42
C ILE A 77 -10.49 1.04 -22.51
N ILE A 78 -11.24 0.86 -21.42
CA ILE A 78 -11.06 -0.23 -20.44
C ILE A 78 -12.39 -0.90 -20.12
N SER A 79 -12.36 -2.17 -19.72
CA SER A 79 -13.55 -2.90 -19.30
C SER A 79 -14.04 -2.45 -17.90
N LEU A 80 -15.32 -2.71 -17.61
CA LEU A 80 -15.89 -2.51 -16.29
C LEU A 80 -15.17 -3.36 -15.23
N GLU A 81 -14.79 -4.58 -15.58
CA GLU A 81 -14.04 -5.50 -14.73
C GLU A 81 -12.68 -4.91 -14.33
N LEU A 82 -11.88 -4.49 -15.32
CA LEU A 82 -10.56 -3.90 -15.05
C LEU A 82 -10.67 -2.65 -14.17
N TYR A 83 -11.65 -1.78 -14.46
CA TYR A 83 -11.89 -0.59 -13.66
C TYR A 83 -12.23 -0.94 -12.21
N THR A 84 -13.11 -1.93 -12.01
CA THR A 84 -13.59 -2.36 -10.71
C THR A 84 -12.47 -2.98 -9.87
N THR A 85 -11.66 -3.87 -10.47
CA THR A 85 -10.49 -4.46 -9.82
C THR A 85 -9.49 -3.39 -9.39
N VAL A 86 -9.25 -2.37 -10.22
CA VAL A 86 -8.41 -1.23 -9.84
C VAL A 86 -8.99 -0.44 -8.66
N GLN A 87 -10.31 -0.24 -8.59
CA GLN A 87 -10.91 0.46 -7.45
C GLN A 87 -10.73 -0.31 -6.13
N PHE A 88 -10.87 -1.64 -6.16
CA PHE A 88 -10.59 -2.48 -4.99
C PHE A 88 -9.12 -2.40 -4.57
N GLU A 89 -8.19 -2.49 -5.52
CA GLU A 89 -6.76 -2.37 -5.23
C GLU A 89 -6.39 -0.99 -4.68
N LYS A 90 -6.98 0.09 -5.22
CA LYS A 90 -6.81 1.44 -4.69
C LYS A 90 -7.30 1.55 -3.24
N ALA A 91 -8.46 0.96 -2.93
CA ALA A 91 -8.98 0.95 -1.57
C ALA A 91 -8.07 0.14 -0.63
N ALA A 92 -7.56 -1.00 -1.08
CA ALA A 92 -6.62 -1.82 -0.32
C ALA A 92 -5.31 -1.07 -0.01
N ARG A 93 -4.72 -0.41 -1.03
CA ARG A 93 -3.52 0.43 -0.91
C ARG A 93 -3.75 1.76 -0.19
N SER A 94 -4.99 2.13 0.05
CA SER A 94 -5.29 3.38 0.75
C SER A 94 -4.81 3.28 2.20
N ASN A 95 -4.13 4.33 2.64
CA ASN A 95 -3.78 4.53 4.05
C ASN A 95 -4.97 5.12 4.83
N GLN A 96 -6.20 4.95 4.36
CA GLN A 96 -7.41 5.36 5.05
C GLN A 96 -8.28 4.13 5.33
N GLU A 97 -8.85 4.08 6.52
CA GLU A 97 -9.87 3.14 6.95
C GLU A 97 -11.15 3.90 7.23
N VAL A 98 -12.27 3.30 6.85
CA VAL A 98 -13.60 3.80 7.18
C VAL A 98 -14.06 3.09 8.44
N ASN A 99 -14.35 3.86 9.48
CA ASN A 99 -14.92 3.36 10.72
C ASN A 99 -16.40 3.02 10.55
N ASN A 100 -16.97 2.24 11.47
CA ASN A 100 -18.39 1.86 11.44
C ASN A 100 -19.36 3.07 11.47
N ASP A 101 -18.91 4.23 11.95
CA ASP A 101 -19.67 5.49 11.99
C ASP A 101 -19.54 6.33 10.70
N GLY A 102 -18.84 5.81 9.68
CA GLY A 102 -18.57 6.49 8.42
C GLY A 102 -17.42 7.50 8.47
N SER A 103 -16.77 7.69 9.62
CA SER A 103 -15.59 8.55 9.73
C SER A 103 -14.36 7.87 9.10
N THR A 104 -13.50 8.65 8.43
CA THR A 104 -12.24 8.14 7.87
C THR A 104 -11.09 8.41 8.84
N GLN A 105 -10.38 7.35 9.25
CA GLN A 105 -9.11 7.48 9.96
C GLN A 105 -7.96 7.05 9.07
N ARG A 106 -6.76 7.62 9.29
CA ARG A 106 -5.57 7.10 8.61
C ARG A 106 -5.19 5.76 9.24
N LYS A 107 -4.95 4.75 8.40
CA LYS A 107 -4.27 3.51 8.81
C LYS A 107 -3.00 3.88 9.57
N GLY A 108 -2.72 3.15 10.64
CA GLY A 108 -1.44 3.26 11.33
C GLY A 108 -0.32 3.11 10.31
N THR A 109 0.44 4.17 10.07
CA THR A 109 1.47 4.14 9.02
C THR A 109 2.56 3.17 9.47
N ARG A 110 2.93 2.21 8.61
CA ARG A 110 4.22 1.55 8.72
C ARG A 110 5.28 2.63 8.55
N ASP A 111 5.93 2.98 9.65
CA ASP A 111 7.04 3.91 9.63
C ASP A 111 8.11 3.31 8.70
N ASN A 112 8.59 4.06 7.69
CA ASN A 112 9.73 3.66 6.85
C ASN A 112 11.03 3.80 7.65
N SER A 113 10.97 3.41 8.92
CA SER A 113 12.10 3.37 9.80
C SER A 113 13.07 2.34 9.23
N LYS A 114 14.36 2.52 9.47
CA LYS A 114 15.40 1.53 9.10
C LYS A 114 15.15 0.14 9.72
N ASN A 115 14.11 -0.02 10.56
CA ASN A 115 13.78 -1.23 11.28
C ASN A 115 12.46 -1.81 10.75
N VAL A 116 12.52 -2.98 10.11
CA VAL A 116 11.36 -3.67 9.52
C VAL A 116 10.24 -3.98 10.52
N LEU A 117 10.57 -4.11 11.81
CA LEU A 117 9.59 -4.37 12.86
C LEU A 117 8.68 -3.15 13.10
N SER A 118 9.16 -1.94 12.74
CA SER A 118 8.35 -0.72 12.82
C SER A 118 7.14 -0.82 11.89
N GLY A 119 5.96 -0.95 12.51
CA GLY A 119 4.69 -1.11 11.82
C GLY A 119 4.39 -2.52 11.32
N LEU A 120 5.25 -3.50 11.59
CA LEU A 120 4.90 -4.91 11.49
C LEU A 120 4.25 -5.40 12.79
N LEU A 121 4.67 -4.85 13.94
CA LEU A 121 4.16 -5.22 15.27
C LEU A 121 2.85 -4.48 15.60
N VAL A 122 1.77 -5.23 15.82
CA VAL A 122 0.41 -4.72 16.03
C VAL A 122 -0.18 -5.29 17.31
N CYS A 123 -0.89 -4.46 18.08
CA CYS A 123 -1.60 -4.91 19.28
C CYS A 123 -2.93 -5.56 18.91
N SER A 124 -3.12 -6.84 19.26
CA SER A 124 -4.38 -7.57 18.99
C SER A 124 -5.60 -6.94 19.66
N GLU A 125 -5.40 -6.26 20.79
CA GLU A 125 -6.50 -5.69 21.58
C GLU A 125 -7.03 -4.36 21.03
N CYS A 126 -6.16 -3.53 20.46
CA CYS A 126 -6.54 -2.16 20.06
C CYS A 126 -6.18 -1.79 18.63
N GLY A 127 -5.56 -2.70 17.87
CA GLY A 127 -5.12 -2.50 16.49
C GLY A 127 -3.99 -1.48 16.32
N ALA A 128 -3.51 -0.84 17.39
CA ALA A 128 -2.43 0.13 17.28
C ALA A 128 -1.07 -0.56 17.14
N ASN A 129 -0.22 0.01 16.30
CA ASN A 129 1.17 -0.44 16.16
C ASN A 129 1.95 -0.29 17.48
N TYR A 130 2.91 -1.18 17.69
CA TYR A 130 3.92 -1.01 18.73
C TYR A 130 4.97 0.03 18.31
N ARG A 131 5.47 0.78 19.29
CA ARG A 131 6.54 1.76 19.15
C ARG A 131 7.82 1.24 19.80
N ARG A 132 8.93 1.43 19.10
CA ARG A 132 10.28 1.18 19.59
C ARG A 132 10.69 2.27 20.58
N ILE A 133 11.12 1.89 21.78
CA ILE A 133 11.51 2.79 22.87
C ILE A 133 12.84 2.32 23.43
N THR A 134 13.84 3.21 23.42
CA THR A 134 15.12 2.98 24.11
C THR A 134 14.98 3.42 25.56
N ARG A 135 15.20 2.50 26.50
CA ARG A 135 15.22 2.78 27.94
C ARG A 135 16.51 3.50 28.32
N ALA A 136 16.54 4.11 29.51
CA ALA A 136 17.74 4.73 30.05
C ALA A 136 18.92 3.74 30.20
N SER A 137 18.64 2.45 30.35
CA SER A 137 19.64 1.37 30.36
C SER A 137 20.28 1.08 29.00
N GLY A 138 19.76 1.68 27.91
CA GLY A 138 20.13 1.33 26.54
C GLY A 138 19.33 0.15 25.96
N GLU A 139 18.57 -0.57 26.78
CA GLU A 139 17.69 -1.65 26.33
C GLU A 139 16.56 -1.13 25.44
N VAL A 140 16.34 -1.79 24.31
CA VAL A 140 15.28 -1.45 23.37
C VAL A 140 14.07 -2.35 23.60
N VAL A 141 12.93 -1.71 23.83
CA VAL A 141 11.65 -2.41 23.99
C VAL A 141 10.57 -1.85 23.07
N TRP A 142 9.59 -2.68 22.79
CA TRP A 142 8.42 -2.36 22.00
C TRP A 142 7.21 -2.25 22.91
N ARG A 143 6.43 -1.17 22.77
CA ARG A 143 5.19 -0.93 23.52
C ARG A 143 4.08 -0.44 22.61
N CYS A 144 2.85 -0.90 22.82
CA CYS A 144 1.67 -0.41 22.09
C CYS A 144 1.58 1.14 22.11
N ALA A 145 1.39 1.76 20.94
CA ALA A 145 1.30 3.22 20.80
C ALA A 145 0.18 3.82 21.67
N ASN A 146 -1.00 3.19 21.69
CA ASN A 146 -2.12 3.67 22.50
C ASN A 146 -1.86 3.57 24.01
N ARG A 147 -0.97 2.66 24.46
CA ARG A 147 -0.53 2.61 25.86
C ARG A 147 0.36 3.81 26.19
N VAL A 148 1.34 4.10 25.34
CA VAL A 148 2.37 5.11 25.65
C VAL A 148 1.95 6.54 25.31
N GLU A 149 1.22 6.76 24.22
CA GLU A 149 0.79 8.09 23.77
C GLU A 149 -0.58 8.49 24.33
N ARG A 150 -1.50 7.53 24.46
CA ARG A 150 -2.91 7.80 24.80
C ARG A 150 -3.34 7.23 26.16
N ARG A 151 -2.51 6.41 26.81
CA ARG A 151 -2.78 5.77 28.11
C ARG A 151 -4.07 4.92 28.15
N ARG A 152 -4.52 4.36 27.01
CA ARG A 152 -5.78 3.60 26.89
C ARG A 152 -5.64 2.08 26.81
N CYS A 153 -4.48 1.56 26.38
CA CYS A 153 -4.25 0.12 26.25
C CYS A 153 -3.33 -0.39 27.37
N THR A 154 -3.83 -0.41 28.61
CA THR A 154 -3.00 -0.61 29.81
C THR A 154 -2.46 -2.03 30.00
N GLN A 155 -3.16 -3.03 29.46
CA GLN A 155 -2.78 -4.46 29.55
C GLN A 155 -1.81 -4.91 28.46
N SER A 156 -1.56 -4.09 27.44
CA SER A 156 -0.61 -4.48 26.38
C SER A 156 0.82 -4.64 26.94
N PRO A 157 1.53 -5.74 26.62
CA PRO A 157 2.84 -6.03 27.18
C PRO A 157 3.95 -5.11 26.64
N SER A 158 5.10 -5.12 27.32
CA SER A 158 6.35 -4.56 26.80
C SER A 158 7.25 -5.73 26.39
N ILE A 159 7.63 -5.83 25.12
CA ILE A 159 8.46 -6.93 24.60
C ILE A 159 9.83 -6.37 24.21
N THR A 160 10.91 -7.09 24.47
CA THR A 160 12.24 -6.62 24.08
C THR A 160 12.46 -6.81 22.58
N GLU A 161 13.29 -5.95 21.97
CA GLU A 161 13.64 -6.12 20.54
C GLU A 161 14.36 -7.45 20.30
N LYS A 162 15.16 -7.91 21.27
CA LYS A 162 15.86 -9.20 21.21
C LYS A 162 14.89 -10.37 21.12
N ASP A 163 13.85 -10.40 21.94
CA ASP A 163 12.88 -11.51 21.97
C ASP A 163 12.07 -11.56 20.66
N ILE A 164 11.68 -10.40 20.14
CA ILE A 164 10.96 -10.32 18.85
C ILE A 164 11.83 -10.83 17.71
N ILE A 165 13.10 -10.39 17.64
CA ILE A 165 14.05 -10.87 16.62
C ILE A 165 14.22 -12.38 16.71
N GLN A 166 14.41 -12.93 17.91
CA GLN A 166 14.58 -14.37 18.10
C GLN A 166 13.34 -15.15 17.64
N LEU A 167 12.14 -14.68 17.98
CA LEU A 167 10.89 -15.33 17.59
C LEU A 167 10.68 -15.27 16.07
N VAL A 168 10.95 -14.11 15.44
CA VAL A 168 10.87 -13.97 13.98
C VAL A 168 11.86 -14.88 13.27
N CYS A 169 13.11 -14.94 13.73
CA CYS A 169 14.12 -15.82 13.16
C CYS A 169 13.71 -17.29 13.28
N ASN A 170 13.24 -17.71 14.46
CA ASN A 170 12.78 -19.08 14.68
C ASN A 170 11.57 -19.44 13.79
N GLU A 171 10.59 -18.55 13.69
CA GLU A 171 9.39 -18.74 12.87
C GLU A 171 9.73 -18.89 11.38
N LEU A 172 10.63 -18.05 10.87
CA LEU A 172 11.00 -18.05 9.45
C LEU A 172 12.18 -18.97 9.12
N GLY A 173 12.72 -19.71 10.11
CA GLY A 173 13.86 -20.61 9.92
C GLY A 173 15.15 -19.90 9.50
N MET A 174 15.41 -18.71 10.05
CA MET A 174 16.58 -17.88 9.73
C MET A 174 17.64 -17.96 10.84
N ASP A 175 18.90 -18.17 10.46
CA ASP A 175 20.04 -18.12 11.41
C ASP A 175 20.36 -16.69 11.84
N THR A 176 20.15 -15.72 10.95
CA THR A 176 20.37 -14.29 11.21
C THR A 176 19.17 -13.48 10.73
N PHE A 177 18.87 -12.39 11.43
CA PHE A 177 17.72 -11.55 11.09
C PHE A 177 17.90 -10.83 9.76
N ASP A 178 17.10 -11.20 8.76
CA ASP A 178 17.05 -10.56 7.45
C ASP A 178 15.79 -9.69 7.32
N SER A 179 16.00 -8.38 7.25
CA SER A 179 14.92 -7.40 7.18
C SER A 179 14.16 -7.40 5.85
N GLU A 180 14.79 -7.78 4.74
CA GLU A 180 14.10 -7.86 3.44
C GLU A 180 13.23 -9.10 3.38
N HIS A 181 13.77 -10.24 3.81
CA HIS A 181 13.03 -11.49 3.87
C HIS A 181 11.76 -11.39 4.74
N VAL A 182 11.89 -10.79 5.93
CA VAL A 182 10.76 -10.53 6.83
C VAL A 182 9.70 -9.65 6.16
N ARG A 183 10.13 -8.61 5.43
CA ARG A 183 9.23 -7.67 4.77
C ARG A 183 8.41 -8.35 3.68
N ASP A 184 9.02 -9.27 2.95
CA ASP A 184 8.44 -9.94 1.80
C ASP A 184 7.48 -11.07 2.19
N LEU A 185 7.68 -11.70 3.35
CA LEU A 185 6.83 -12.78 3.82
C LEU A 185 5.70 -12.34 4.76
N LEU A 186 5.97 -11.43 5.70
CA LEU A 186 5.03 -11.10 6.76
C LEU A 186 4.23 -9.84 6.46
N ASP A 187 2.90 -9.96 6.61
CA ASP A 187 2.00 -8.82 6.59
C ASP A 187 1.99 -8.14 7.96
N GLN A 188 1.74 -8.89 9.04
CA GLN A 188 1.65 -8.39 10.42
C GLN A 188 2.20 -9.39 11.44
N ILE A 189 2.61 -8.89 12.60
CA ILE A 189 2.96 -9.64 13.79
C ILE A 189 2.06 -9.13 14.91
N LEU A 190 1.11 -9.96 15.34
CA LEU A 190 0.11 -9.61 16.33
C LEU A 190 0.60 -9.97 17.73
N ILE A 191 0.45 -9.05 18.68
CA ILE A 191 0.82 -9.22 20.09
C ILE A 191 -0.43 -9.06 20.95
N ASP A 192 -0.79 -10.13 21.67
CA ASP A 192 -1.93 -10.13 22.59
C ASP A 192 -1.57 -9.56 23.99
N GLN A 193 -2.56 -9.47 24.86
CA GLN A 193 -2.37 -9.02 26.25
C GLN A 193 -1.54 -9.96 27.13
N ALA A 194 -1.43 -11.25 26.78
CA ALA A 194 -0.60 -12.23 27.49
C ALA A 194 0.88 -12.18 27.04
N GLY A 195 1.17 -11.50 25.92
CA GLY A 195 2.49 -11.47 25.31
C GLY A 195 2.71 -12.57 24.27
N SER A 196 1.67 -13.32 23.91
CA SER A 196 1.72 -14.26 22.79
C SER A 196 1.88 -13.48 21.48
N ILE A 197 2.68 -14.04 20.57
CA ILE A 197 2.97 -13.47 19.27
C ILE A 197 2.41 -14.39 18.18
N PHE A 198 1.66 -13.81 17.24
CA PHE A 198 1.09 -14.50 16.09
C PHE A 198 1.58 -13.84 14.79
N PHE A 199 1.84 -14.65 13.76
CA PHE A 199 2.38 -14.19 12.49
C PHE A 199 1.33 -14.27 11.40
N GLU A 200 1.06 -13.16 10.72
CA GLU A 200 0.21 -13.11 9.54
C GLU A 200 1.09 -12.98 8.29
N TYR A 201 0.93 -13.93 7.37
CA TYR A 201 1.70 -14.00 6.14
C TYR A 201 1.01 -13.24 5.01
N ARG A 202 1.80 -12.63 4.13
CA ARG A 202 1.28 -12.05 2.89
C ARG A 202 0.71 -13.17 2.03
N HIS A 203 -0.56 -13.06 1.63
CA HIS A 203 -1.14 -13.97 0.66
C HIS A 203 -0.39 -13.86 -0.68
N THR A 204 0.38 -14.89 -1.02
CA THR A 204 0.93 -15.05 -2.37
C THR A 204 -0.22 -15.45 -3.29
N GLN A 205 -0.89 -14.48 -3.92
CA GLN A 205 -1.67 -14.79 -5.12
C GLN A 205 -0.69 -15.11 -6.26
N ARG A 206 -0.18 -16.34 -6.29
CA ARG A 206 0.30 -16.95 -7.53
C ARG A 206 -0.94 -17.31 -8.34
N PHE A 207 -1.37 -16.41 -9.22
CA PHE A 207 -2.19 -16.81 -10.36
C PHE A 207 -1.34 -17.79 -11.17
N SER A 208 -1.57 -19.07 -10.95
CA SER A 208 -1.08 -20.12 -11.83
C SER A 208 -1.90 -19.98 -13.11
N THR A 209 -1.25 -19.48 -14.15
CA THR A 209 -1.81 -19.43 -15.50
C THR A 209 -2.07 -20.87 -15.92
N LEU A 210 -3.34 -21.20 -16.17
CA LEU A 210 -3.75 -22.35 -16.98
C LEU A 210 -3.87 -21.89 -18.44
#